data_AF-A0A6U1QZK3-F1
#
_entry.id   AF-A0A6U1QZK3-F1
#
_cell.length_a   1.000
_cell.length_b   1.000
_cell.length_c   1.000
_cell.angle_alpha   90.00
_cell.angle_beta   90.00
_cell.angle_gamma   90.00
#
_symmetry.space_group_name_H-M   'P 1'
#
loop_
_entity.id
_entity.type
_entity.pdbx_description
1 polymer ?
#
loop_
_entity_poly.entity_id
_entity_poly.type
_entity_poly.pdbx_seq_one_letter_code
_entity_poly.pdbx_strand_id
1 'polypeptide(L)'
;GLCRVFQFDGSTWNQKGQTINGEVASDWSGYSVALSGNGDIVIIGAGFNDGNGANSGHARVYEYVATSSIWVQLGQSLVGKAAGDGFGWSVGISDDGSRVIGGAPEDNGVDAGHAVVYQLMSST
;
A
#
# COMPACT_ATOMS: atom_id res chain seq x y z
N GLY A 1 0.35 11.91 -3.98
CA GLY A 1 0.79 11.22 -5.19
C GLY A 1 -0.37 10.44 -5.79
N LEU A 2 -0.13 9.69 -6.85
CA LEU A 2 -1.12 8.81 -7.48
C LEU A 2 -0.49 7.47 -7.83
N CYS A 3 -1.29 6.41 -7.82
CA CYS A 3 -0.92 5.09 -8.29
C CYS A 3 -1.86 4.66 -9.41
N ARG A 4 -1.33 4.01 -10.44
CA ARG A 4 -2.08 3.41 -11.54
C ARG A 4 -1.55 2.02 -11.80
N VAL A 5 -2.47 1.07 -11.95
CA VAL A 5 -2.14 -0.29 -12.35
C VAL A 5 -2.42 -0.43 -13.84
N PHE A 6 -1.50 -1.06 -14.57
CA PHE A 6 -1.66 -1.34 -15.99
C PHE A 6 -1.57 -2.84 -16.24
N GLN A 7 -2.37 -3.32 -17.18
CA GLN A 7 -2.40 -4.70 -17.65
C GLN A 7 -2.08 -4.74 -19.14
N PHE A 8 -1.12 -5.57 -19.50
CA PHE A 8 -0.78 -5.83 -20.91
C PHE A 8 -1.75 -6.86 -21.49
N ASP A 9 -2.38 -6.55 -22.62
CA ASP A 9 -3.35 -7.43 -23.28
C ASP A 9 -2.73 -8.31 -24.39
N GLY A 10 -1.40 -8.26 -24.54
CA GLY A 10 -0.68 -8.88 -25.66
C GLY A 10 -0.29 -7.87 -26.75
N SER A 11 -0.84 -6.66 -26.71
CA SER A 11 -0.56 -5.59 -27.69
C SER A 11 -0.26 -4.24 -27.06
N THR A 12 -1.04 -3.83 -26.05
CA THR A 12 -0.91 -2.53 -25.39
C THR A 12 -1.01 -2.64 -23.88
N TRP A 13 -0.41 -1.66 -23.18
CA TRP A 13 -0.60 -1.47 -21.75
C TRP A 13 -1.86 -0.64 -21.53
N ASN A 14 -2.89 -1.28 -20.98
CA ASN A 14 -4.16 -0.64 -20.67
C ASN A 14 -4.27 -0.42 -19.17
N GLN A 15 -4.81 0.72 -18.74
CA GLN A 15 -5.00 0.95 -17.30
C GLN A 15 -6.07 -0.01 -16.77
N LYS A 16 -5.73 -0.75 -15.71
CA LYS A 16 -6.64 -1.65 -15.00
C LYS A 16 -7.30 -0.87 -13.87
N GLY A 17 -8.58 -0.56 -14.03
CA GLY A 17 -9.37 0.22 -13.07
C GLY A 17 -9.01 1.70 -12.97
N GLN A 18 -9.61 2.41 -12.01
CA GLN A 18 -9.39 3.85 -11.81
C GLN A 18 -8.01 4.17 -11.20
N THR A 19 -7.58 5.42 -11.32
CA THR A 19 -6.39 5.92 -10.60
C THR A 19 -6.66 5.90 -9.09
N ILE A 20 -5.73 5.37 -8.31
CA ILE A 20 -5.79 5.41 -6.84
C ILE A 20 -5.09 6.69 -6.38
N ASN A 21 -5.85 7.60 -5.78
CA ASN A 21 -5.34 8.90 -5.34
C ASN A 21 -4.78 8.82 -3.91
N GLY A 22 -3.67 9.52 -3.67
CA GLY A 22 -3.23 9.85 -2.32
C GLY A 22 -4.24 10.73 -1.59
N GLU A 23 -4.16 10.75 -0.26
CA GLU A 23 -5.14 11.44 0.60
C GLU A 23 -4.82 12.93 0.76
N VAL A 24 -3.56 13.24 1.08
CA VAL A 24 -3.10 14.60 1.35
C VAL A 24 -1.83 14.91 0.55
N ALA A 25 -1.61 16.20 0.28
CA ALA A 25 -0.36 16.68 -0.32
C ALA A 25 0.82 16.37 0.60
N SER A 26 1.99 16.08 0.03
CA SER A 26 3.24 15.79 0.75
C SER A 26 3.30 14.47 1.54
N ASP A 27 2.23 13.66 1.60
CA ASP A 27 2.27 12.32 2.22
C ASP A 27 3.07 11.28 1.41
N TRP A 28 3.34 11.60 0.14
CA TRP A 28 4.08 10.74 -0.80
C TRP A 28 3.44 9.38 -1.05
N SER A 29 2.10 9.31 -1.01
CA SER A 29 1.39 8.11 -1.47
C SER A 29 1.80 7.73 -2.90
N GLY A 30 2.16 6.46 -3.06
CA GLY A 30 2.73 5.90 -4.29
C GLY A 30 4.25 5.83 -4.30
N TYR A 31 4.93 6.20 -3.21
CA TYR A 31 6.38 6.11 -3.11
C TYR A 31 6.89 4.66 -3.20
N SER A 32 6.18 3.75 -2.53
CA SER A 32 6.44 2.31 -2.61
C SER A 32 5.16 1.58 -3.01
N VAL A 33 5.28 0.58 -3.88
CA VAL A 33 4.16 -0.21 -4.37
C VAL A 33 4.56 -1.68 -4.53
N ALA A 34 3.62 -2.59 -4.25
CA ALA A 34 3.78 -4.01 -4.55
C ALA A 34 2.45 -4.62 -4.98
N LEU A 35 2.49 -5.62 -5.86
CA LEU A 35 1.33 -6.25 -6.49
C LEU A 35 1.37 -7.77 -6.26
N SER A 36 0.23 -8.40 -5.97
CA SER A 36 0.12 -9.85 -5.85
C SER A 36 0.39 -10.56 -7.17
N GLY A 37 0.66 -11.87 -7.14
CA GLY A 37 1.01 -12.67 -8.32
C GLY A 37 -0.06 -12.67 -9.41
N ASN A 38 -1.34 -12.64 -9.03
CA ASN A 38 -2.47 -12.52 -9.95
C ASN A 38 -2.77 -11.08 -10.40
N GLY A 39 -2.14 -10.07 -9.78
CA GLY A 39 -2.35 -8.67 -10.13
C GLY A 39 -3.66 -8.06 -9.63
N ASP A 40 -4.33 -8.68 -8.65
CA ASP A 40 -5.63 -8.24 -8.13
C ASP A 40 -5.55 -7.57 -6.75
N ILE A 41 -4.42 -7.65 -6.05
CA ILE A 41 -4.19 -6.92 -4.80
C ILE A 41 -2.94 -6.06 -4.92
N VAL A 42 -3.05 -4.78 -4.57
CA VAL A 42 -1.94 -3.83 -4.53
C VAL A 42 -1.81 -3.23 -3.14
N ILE A 43 -0.58 -3.11 -2.63
CA ILE A 43 -0.26 -2.29 -1.46
C ILE A 43 0.50 -1.04 -1.89
N ILE A 44 0.13 0.10 -1.33
CA ILE A 44 0.67 1.42 -1.66
C ILE A 44 1.13 2.09 -0.37
N GLY A 45 2.42 2.37 -0.27
CA GLY A 45 3.02 3.08 0.87
C GLY A 45 3.01 4.60 0.70
N ALA A 46 2.98 5.29 1.84
CA ALA A 46 3.04 6.73 1.98
C ALA A 46 3.77 7.08 3.30
N GLY A 47 5.10 7.08 3.25
CA GLY A 47 5.97 7.20 4.43
C GLY A 47 5.86 8.52 5.20
N PHE A 48 5.29 9.57 4.60
CA PHE A 48 5.12 10.88 5.26
C PHE A 48 3.69 11.19 5.67
N ASN A 49 2.79 10.21 5.65
CA ASN A 49 1.44 10.45 6.13
C ASN A 49 1.39 10.69 7.65
N ASP A 50 0.48 11.54 8.07
CA ASP A 50 0.36 12.01 9.45
C ASP A 50 -0.72 11.28 10.28
N GLY A 51 -1.28 10.17 9.78
CA GLY A 51 -2.48 9.53 10.31
C GLY A 51 -2.39 9.10 11.79
N ASN A 52 -1.18 8.86 12.31
CA ASN A 52 -0.94 8.54 13.73
C ASN A 52 0.21 9.38 14.33
N GLY A 53 0.40 10.61 13.85
CA GLY A 53 1.48 11.51 14.24
C GLY A 53 2.31 11.97 13.05
N ALA A 54 3.03 13.09 13.21
CA ALA A 54 3.80 13.69 12.12
C ALA A 54 4.76 12.68 11.48
N ASN A 55 4.65 12.46 10.17
CA ASN A 55 5.44 11.51 9.39
C ASN A 55 5.46 10.09 9.98
N SER A 56 4.39 9.67 10.67
CA SER A 56 4.25 8.29 11.16
C SER A 56 4.18 7.27 10.02
N GLY A 57 3.67 7.72 8.87
CA GLY A 57 3.53 6.93 7.66
C GLY A 57 2.34 5.97 7.70
N HIS A 58 1.89 5.55 6.53
CA HIS A 58 0.92 4.47 6.39
C HIS A 58 1.09 3.71 5.08
N ALA A 59 0.41 2.58 4.97
CA ALA A 59 0.17 1.89 3.70
C ALA A 59 -1.31 1.54 3.55
N ARG A 60 -1.79 1.51 2.31
CA ARG A 60 -3.17 1.11 1.98
C ARG A 60 -3.15 -0.07 1.01
N VAL A 61 -4.03 -1.04 1.26
CA VAL A 61 -4.20 -2.22 0.43
C VAL A 61 -5.49 -2.04 -0.37
N TYR A 62 -5.44 -2.34 -1.66
CA TYR A 62 -6.60 -2.29 -2.55
C TYR A 62 -6.77 -3.63 -3.25
N GLU A 63 -8.01 -4.05 -3.41
CA GLU A 63 -8.43 -5.21 -4.19
C GLU A 63 -9.15 -4.75 -5.45
N TYR A 64 -8.88 -5.41 -6.58
CA TYR A 64 -9.55 -5.18 -7.83
C TYR A 64 -10.88 -5.94 -7.89
N VAL A 65 -11.98 -5.21 -7.96
CA VAL A 65 -13.32 -5.77 -8.11
C VAL A 65 -13.65 -5.85 -9.60
N ALA A 66 -13.40 -7.02 -10.19
CA ALA A 66 -13.52 -7.25 -11.63
C ALA A 66 -14.93 -7.00 -12.21
N THR A 67 -16.00 -7.19 -11.42
CA THR A 67 -17.39 -6.97 -11.86
C THR A 67 -17.72 -5.51 -12.13
N SER A 68 -17.03 -4.60 -11.44
CA SER A 68 -17.20 -3.14 -11.58
C SER A 68 -15.95 -2.47 -12.17
N SER A 69 -14.90 -3.22 -12.45
CA SER A 69 -13.61 -2.73 -12.93
C SER A 69 -13.04 -1.59 -12.09
N ILE A 70 -13.11 -1.72 -10.76
CA ILE A 70 -12.60 -0.71 -9.82
C ILE A 70 -11.66 -1.30 -8.78
N TRP A 71 -10.74 -0.46 -8.28
CA TRP A 71 -9.98 -0.74 -7.06
C TRP A 71 -10.77 -0.30 -5.83
N VAL A 72 -10.92 -1.17 -4.84
CA VAL A 72 -11.58 -0.88 -3.57
C VAL A 72 -10.57 -1.09 -2.44
N GLN A 73 -10.50 -0.14 -1.51
CA GLN A 73 -9.59 -0.29 -0.36
C GLN A 73 -10.06 -1.47 0.49
N LEU A 74 -9.13 -2.37 0.78
CA LEU A 74 -9.38 -3.56 1.58
C LEU A 74 -9.05 -3.26 3.04
N GLY A 75 -10.10 -3.03 3.83
CA GLY A 75 -9.97 -2.70 5.26
C GLY A 75 -9.47 -1.27 5.51
N GLN A 76 -8.98 -1.04 6.74
CA GLN A 76 -8.44 0.25 7.16
C GLN A 76 -6.98 0.42 6.71
N SER A 77 -6.50 1.67 6.71
CA SER A 77 -5.08 1.98 6.50
C SER A 77 -4.20 1.30 7.56
N LEU A 78 -3.05 0.77 7.11
CA LEU A 78 -2.01 0.24 7.98
C LEU A 78 -1.11 1.40 8.41
N VAL A 79 -1.25 1.85 9.65
CA VAL A 79 -0.59 3.08 10.14
C VAL A 79 0.68 2.77 10.94
N GLY A 80 1.67 3.66 10.85
CA GLY A 80 2.84 3.66 11.74
C GLY A 80 2.44 3.90 13.20
N LYS A 81 3.33 3.54 14.15
CA LYS A 81 2.98 3.52 15.56
C LYS A 81 3.22 4.86 16.23
N ALA A 82 4.24 5.60 15.81
CA ALA A 82 4.65 6.87 16.36
C ALA A 82 5.10 7.85 15.28
N ALA A 83 5.22 9.13 15.67
CA ALA A 83 5.72 10.18 14.81
C ALA A 83 7.17 9.90 14.37
N GLY A 84 7.45 10.08 13.09
CA GLY A 84 8.77 9.88 12.49
C GLY A 84 9.04 8.48 12.00
N ASP A 85 8.29 7.44 12.40
CA ASP A 85 8.53 6.03 12.07
C ASP A 85 8.64 5.76 10.56
N GLY A 86 7.87 6.50 9.75
CA GLY A 86 7.87 6.38 8.31
C GLY A 86 7.30 5.05 7.78
N PHE A 87 6.28 4.49 8.40
CA PHE A 87 5.68 3.25 7.92
C PHE A 87 5.22 3.38 6.45
N GLY A 88 5.55 2.39 5.63
CA GLY A 88 5.24 2.40 4.20
C GLY A 88 6.35 3.01 3.32
N TRP A 89 7.53 3.33 3.86
CA TRP A 89 8.71 3.60 3.04
C TRP A 89 9.10 2.41 2.16
N SER A 90 8.87 1.19 2.66
CA SER A 90 8.93 -0.05 1.87
C SER A 90 7.67 -0.87 2.12
N VAL A 91 7.19 -1.55 1.09
CA VAL A 91 6.03 -2.46 1.17
C VAL A 91 6.30 -3.74 0.39
N GLY A 92 5.61 -4.81 0.75
CA GLY A 92 5.62 -6.08 0.04
C GLY A 92 4.30 -6.81 0.19
N ILE A 93 4.05 -7.76 -0.70
CA ILE A 93 2.87 -8.62 -0.70
C ILE A 93 3.26 -10.04 -1.10
N SER A 94 2.62 -11.04 -0.51
CA SER A 94 2.79 -12.44 -0.92
C SER A 94 2.17 -12.69 -2.30
N ASP A 95 2.65 -13.73 -2.97
CA ASP A 95 2.18 -14.09 -4.32
C ASP A 95 0.67 -14.35 -4.36
N ASP A 96 0.15 -15.06 -3.36
CA ASP A 96 -1.28 -15.33 -3.16
C ASP A 96 -2.09 -14.12 -2.66
N GLY A 97 -1.44 -12.98 -2.42
CA GLY A 97 -2.06 -11.77 -1.92
C GLY A 97 -2.49 -11.81 -0.45
N SER A 98 -2.36 -12.96 0.25
CA SER A 98 -2.91 -13.14 1.59
C SER A 98 -2.16 -12.41 2.70
N ARG A 99 -0.91 -11.99 2.44
CA ARG A 99 -0.06 -11.28 3.40
C ARG A 99 0.55 -10.05 2.79
N VAL A 100 0.60 -8.98 3.58
CA VAL A 100 1.33 -7.76 3.22
C VAL A 100 2.33 -7.42 4.32
N ILE A 101 3.39 -6.72 3.94
CA ILE A 101 4.39 -6.18 4.86
C ILE A 101 4.61 -4.70 4.58
N GLY A 102 4.82 -3.92 5.63
CA GLY A 102 5.29 -2.54 5.54
C GLY A 102 6.49 -2.31 6.45
N GLY A 103 7.48 -1.58 5.95
CA GLY A 103 8.66 -1.16 6.70
C GLY A 103 8.51 0.27 7.23
N ALA A 104 9.01 0.47 8.45
CA ALA A 104 9.14 1.74 9.15
C ALA A 104 10.62 1.89 9.56
N PRO A 105 11.47 2.46 8.69
CA PRO A 105 12.92 2.51 8.89
C PRO A 105 13.35 3.30 10.14
N GLU A 106 12.50 4.19 10.64
CA GLU A 106 12.80 5.09 11.75
C GLU A 106 12.14 4.64 13.09
N ASP A 107 11.41 3.51 13.08
CA ASP A 107 10.79 2.96 14.30
C ASP A 107 11.88 2.44 15.27
N ASN A 108 11.70 2.70 16.57
CA ASN A 108 12.61 2.40 17.69
C ASN A 108 13.96 3.16 17.76
N GLY A 109 14.00 4.40 17.27
CA GLY A 109 15.18 5.27 17.36
C GLY A 109 16.02 5.25 16.07
N VAL A 110 17.16 5.95 16.07
CA VAL A 110 17.93 6.24 14.84
C VAL A 110 18.25 4.96 14.06
N ASP A 111 17.57 4.79 12.92
CA ASP A 111 17.76 3.72 11.93
C ASP A 111 17.59 2.26 12.44
N ALA A 112 16.90 2.02 13.56
CA ALA A 112 16.74 0.65 14.07
C ALA A 112 15.79 -0.20 13.19
N GLY A 113 14.72 0.44 12.68
CA GLY A 113 13.79 -0.13 11.71
C GLY A 113 12.83 -1.19 12.28
N HIS A 114 11.59 -1.19 11.78
CA HIS A 114 10.60 -2.22 12.06
C HIS A 114 9.88 -2.67 10.78
N ALA A 115 9.52 -3.95 10.67
CA ALA A 115 8.64 -4.47 9.62
C ALA A 115 7.44 -5.19 10.23
N VAL A 116 6.22 -4.84 9.82
CA VAL A 116 4.97 -5.47 10.31
C VAL A 116 4.34 -6.28 9.19
N VAL A 117 4.04 -7.56 9.46
CA VAL A 117 3.28 -8.44 8.56
C VAL A 117 1.81 -8.45 8.98
N TYR A 118 0.91 -8.23 8.02
CA TYR A 118 -0.53 -8.35 8.19
C TYR A 118 -1.06 -9.50 7.32
N GLN A 119 -2.07 -10.22 7.82
CA GLN A 119 -2.75 -11.27 7.08
C GLN A 119 -4.19 -10.85 6.77
N LEU A 120 -4.58 -10.94 5.50
CA LEU A 120 -5.96 -10.76 5.08
C LEU A 120 -6.76 -12.00 5.48
N MET A 121 -7.77 -11.83 6.32
CA MET A 121 -8.68 -12.91 6.65
C MET A 121 -9.74 -13.03 5.55
N SER A 122 -9.82 -14.18 4.88
CA SER A 122 -10.98 -14.47 4.04
C SER A 122 -12.22 -14.57 4.93
N SER A 123 -13.29 -13.86 4.57
CA SER A 123 -14.61 -14.13 5.12
C SER A 123 -15.04 -15.52 4.64
N THR A 124 -15.09 -16.48 5.56
CA THR A 124 -15.75 -17.78 5.37
C THR A 124 -17.26 -17.63 5.28
#